data_AF-A0A967P6R0-F1
#
_entry.id   AF-A0A967P6R0-F1
#
_cell.length_a   1.000
_cell.length_b   1.000
_cell.length_c   1.000
_cell.angle_alpha   90.00
_cell.angle_beta   90.00
_cell.angle_gamma   90.00
#
_symmetry.space_group_name_H-M   'P 1'
#
loop_
_entity.id
_entity.type
_entity.pdbx_description
1 polymer ?
#
loop_
_entity_poly.entity_id
_entity_poly.type
_entity_poly.pdbx_seq_one_letter_code
_entity_poly.pdbx_strand_id
1 'polypeptide(L)'
;MIEFNDGVHLKETSIWLDATKKKNLSFLSNPLSTNFLRHSKVITTPQTHKLLERKLAAVNVLPCPYNRMFNLGNIEFEFLPSGFILGS
;
A
#
# COMPACT_ATOMS: atom_id res chain seq x y z
N MET A 1 11.40 6.16 -12.67
CA MET A 1 12.60 5.51 -12.09
C MET A 1 12.34 5.27 -10.60
N ILE A 2 12.88 4.20 -10.00
CA ILE A 2 12.65 3.84 -8.59
C ILE A 2 13.79 4.41 -7.72
N GLU A 3 13.49 4.78 -6.48
CA GLU A 3 14.51 4.99 -5.43
C GLU A 3 14.20 4.19 -4.17
N PHE A 4 15.27 3.79 -3.47
CA PHE A 4 15.20 3.12 -2.19
C PHE A 4 15.53 4.14 -1.08
N ASN A 5 14.55 4.46 -0.25
CA ASN A 5 14.71 5.42 0.84
C ASN A 5 13.68 5.14 1.94
N ASP A 6 14.01 4.27 2.90
CA ASP A 6 13.05 3.83 3.92
C ASP A 6 11.81 3.15 3.31
N GLY A 7 12.00 2.34 2.26
CA GLY A 7 10.97 1.75 1.42
C GLY A 7 11.25 2.00 -0.06
N VAL A 8 10.31 1.63 -0.93
CA VAL A 8 10.42 1.87 -2.38
C VAL A 8 9.58 3.08 -2.74
N HIS A 9 10.19 4.08 -3.38
CA HIS A 9 9.50 5.27 -3.87
C HIS A 9 9.50 5.29 -5.39
N LEU A 10 8.32 5.48 -5.97
CA LEU A 10 8.19 5.74 -7.39
C LEU A 10 8.47 7.23 -7.61
N LYS A 11 9.64 7.57 -8.17
CA LYS A 11 10.04 8.97 -8.38
C LYS A 11 8.98 9.73 -9.17
N GLU A 12 8.87 11.03 -8.88
CA GLU A 12 7.91 11.96 -9.49
C GLU A 12 6.45 11.69 -9.12
N THR A 13 6.22 10.84 -8.12
CA THR A 13 4.90 10.51 -7.60
C THR A 13 4.88 10.67 -6.08
N SER A 14 3.71 10.61 -5.45
CA SER A 14 3.60 10.56 -3.99
C SER A 14 3.61 9.13 -3.43
N ILE A 15 3.98 8.14 -4.25
CA ILE A 15 3.65 6.73 -4.00
C ILE A 15 4.85 6.01 -3.42
N TRP A 16 4.64 5.51 -2.21
CA TRP A 16 5.57 4.67 -1.48
C TRP A 16 5.05 3.24 -1.40
N LEU A 17 5.93 2.25 -1.50
CA LEU A 17 5.64 0.84 -1.27
C LEU A 17 6.38 0.41 0.00
N ASP A 18 5.62 -0.10 0.97
CA ASP A 18 6.10 -0.57 2.27
C ASP A 18 7.06 0.42 2.96
N ALA A 19 6.69 1.70 3.01
CA ALA A 19 7.52 2.71 3.64
C ALA A 19 7.69 2.43 5.15
N THR A 20 8.93 2.49 5.63
CA THR A 20 9.27 2.29 7.04
C THR A 20 9.17 3.58 7.85
N LYS A 21 9.23 4.76 7.21
CA LYS A 21 9.02 6.08 7.83
C LYS A 21 7.65 6.68 7.50
N LYS A 22 7.23 7.69 8.27
CA LYS A 22 5.95 8.38 8.04
C LYS A 22 5.94 9.04 6.66
N LYS A 23 4.86 8.78 5.91
CA LYS A 23 4.59 9.28 4.56
C LYS A 23 3.10 9.59 4.44
N ASN A 24 2.74 10.41 3.46
CA ASN A 24 1.34 10.77 3.20
C ASN A 24 0.53 9.59 2.67
N LEU A 25 1.15 8.75 1.83
CA LEU A 25 0.53 7.59 1.20
C LEU A 25 1.56 6.46 1.10
N SER A 26 1.22 5.26 1.57
CA SER A 26 2.02 4.05 1.36
C SER A 26 1.14 2.87 0.99
N PHE A 27 1.54 2.09 0.01
CA PHE A 27 1.00 0.77 -0.27
C PHE A 27 1.57 -0.26 0.71
N LEU A 28 0.72 -1.15 1.20
CA LEU A 28 1.12 -2.32 1.98
C LEU A 28 1.06 -3.54 1.06
N SER A 29 2.22 -4.14 0.77
CA SER A 29 2.26 -5.30 -0.11
C SER A 29 1.55 -6.51 0.47
N ASN A 30 1.47 -6.65 1.78
CA ASN A 30 0.84 -7.79 2.43
C ASN A 30 0.50 -7.52 3.92
N PRO A 31 -0.18 -8.43 4.63
CA PRO A 31 -0.56 -8.24 6.04
C PRO A 31 0.61 -8.24 7.04
N LEU A 32 1.80 -8.69 6.64
CA LEU A 32 3.01 -8.69 7.47
C LEU A 32 3.79 -7.37 7.37
N SER A 33 3.40 -6.46 6.47
CA SER A 33 3.99 -5.12 6.40
C SER A 33 3.95 -4.47 7.78
N THR A 34 5.04 -3.84 8.18
CA THR A 34 5.18 -3.20 9.49
C THR A 34 5.02 -1.69 9.36
N ASN A 35 4.99 -0.98 10.50
CA ASN A 35 5.10 0.48 10.55
C ASN A 35 3.95 1.28 9.93
N PHE A 36 2.94 0.63 9.36
CA PHE A 36 1.89 1.26 8.56
C PHE A 36 0.97 2.24 9.31
N LEU A 37 0.84 2.09 10.64
CA LEU A 37 0.00 2.94 11.48
C LEU A 37 0.43 4.41 11.53
N ARG A 38 1.67 4.71 11.12
CA ARG A 38 2.22 6.07 11.13
C ARG A 38 1.85 6.89 9.88
N HIS A 39 1.40 6.25 8.80
CA HIS A 39 1.08 6.94 7.55
C HIS A 39 -0.28 7.62 7.63
N SER A 40 -0.44 8.73 6.90
CA SER A 40 -1.72 9.44 6.84
C SER A 40 -2.79 8.64 6.09
N LYS A 41 -2.37 7.89 5.05
CA LYS A 41 -3.22 7.00 4.27
C LYS A 41 -2.42 5.76 3.84
N VAL A 42 -3.09 4.62 3.79
CA VAL A 42 -2.52 3.38 3.27
C VAL A 42 -3.39 2.79 2.17
N ILE A 43 -2.74 2.21 1.16
CA ILE A 43 -3.39 1.42 0.12
C ILE A 43 -3.16 -0.05 0.45
N THR A 44 -4.18 -0.87 0.32
CA THR A 44 -4.11 -2.31 0.61
C THR A 44 -4.90 -3.09 -0.42
N THR A 45 -4.69 -4.40 -0.47
CA THR A 45 -5.64 -5.32 -1.11
C THR A 45 -6.85 -5.52 -0.17
N PRO A 46 -8.05 -5.88 -0.65
CA PRO A 46 -9.20 -6.14 0.20
C PRO A 46 -8.93 -7.22 1.26
N GLN A 47 -8.13 -8.23 0.90
CA GLN A 47 -7.71 -9.30 1.80
C GLN A 47 -6.77 -8.77 2.89
N THR A 48 -5.76 -7.98 2.53
CA THR A 48 -4.88 -7.32 3.52
C THR A 48 -5.66 -6.38 4.42
N HIS A 49 -6.60 -5.60 3.88
CA HIS A 49 -7.49 -4.76 4.67
C HIS A 49 -8.27 -5.57 5.71
N LYS A 50 -8.92 -6.67 5.28
CA LYS A 50 -9.71 -7.54 6.16
C LYS A 50 -8.87 -8.18 7.26
N LEU A 51 -7.66 -8.65 6.95
CA LEU A 51 -6.75 -9.24 7.93
C LEU A 51 -6.21 -8.23 8.95
N LEU A 52 -6.15 -6.96 8.57
CA LEU A 52 -5.65 -5.86 9.40
C LEU A 52 -6.76 -4.93 9.93
N GLU A 53 -8.03 -5.25 9.74
CA GLU A 53 -9.18 -4.37 9.98
C GLU A 53 -9.11 -3.66 11.35
N ARG A 54 -8.89 -4.45 12.42
CA ARG A 54 -8.76 -3.91 13.79
C ARG A 54 -7.57 -2.98 13.97
N LYS A 55 -6.44 -3.27 13.32
CA LYS A 55 -5.23 -2.43 13.40
C LYS A 55 -5.39 -1.15 12.58
N LEU A 56 -6.09 -1.24 11.44
CA LEU A 56 -6.28 -0.15 10.50
C LEU A 56 -7.46 0.78 10.85
N ALA A 57 -8.23 0.48 11.90
CA ALA A 57 -9.40 1.27 12.30
C ALA A 57 -9.11 2.77 12.51
N ALA A 58 -7.87 3.15 12.86
CA ALA A 58 -7.44 4.53 13.05
C ALA A 58 -6.71 5.14 11.84
N VAL A 59 -6.62 4.42 10.72
CA VAL A 59 -5.86 4.83 9.52
C VAL A 59 -6.83 5.03 8.36
N ASN A 60 -6.60 6.03 7.51
CA ASN A 60 -7.35 6.15 6.27
C ASN A 60 -6.89 5.06 5.30
N VAL A 61 -7.76 4.10 4.97
CA VAL A 61 -7.42 2.96 4.10
C VAL A 61 -8.13 3.07 2.77
N LEU A 62 -7.39 2.82 1.70
CA LEU A 62 -7.93 2.63 0.35
C LEU A 62 -7.72 1.16 -0.08
N PRO A 63 -8.73 0.29 0.04
CA PRO A 63 -8.64 -1.07 -0.46
C PRO A 63 -8.82 -1.09 -2.00
N CYS A 64 -7.82 -1.59 -2.73
CA CYS A 64 -7.84 -1.75 -4.19
C CYS A 64 -7.75 -3.24 -4.56
N PRO A 65 -8.72 -3.78 -5.34
CA PRO A 65 -8.73 -5.19 -5.70
C PRO A 65 -7.63 -5.55 -6.71
N TYR A 66 -7.27 -6.83 -6.76
CA TYR A 66 -6.39 -7.36 -7.81
C TYR A 66 -7.07 -7.34 -9.18
N ASN A 67 -6.24 -7.39 -10.23
CA ASN A 67 -6.64 -7.53 -11.63
C ASN A 67 -7.67 -6.48 -12.07
N ARG A 68 -7.55 -5.28 -11.50
CA ARG A 68 -8.40 -4.14 -11.80
C ARG A 68 -7.54 -2.89 -11.82
N MET A 69 -7.58 -2.19 -12.94
CA MET A 69 -6.94 -0.89 -13.09
C MET A 69 -7.63 0.16 -12.22
N PHE A 70 -6.84 1.03 -11.60
CA PHE A 70 -7.32 2.20 -10.87
C PHE A 70 -6.32 3.35 -10.97
N ASN A 71 -6.82 4.58 -10.84
CA ASN A 71 -5.99 5.78 -10.96
C ASN A 71 -5.67 6.38 -9.59
N LEU A 72 -4.42 6.80 -9.42
CA LEU A 72 -3.98 7.67 -8.33
C LEU A 72 -3.40 8.95 -8.93
N GLY A 73 -4.23 9.98 -9.04
CA GLY A 73 -3.89 11.16 -9.83
C GLY A 73 -3.76 10.79 -11.30
N ASN A 74 -2.59 11.06 -11.89
CA ASN A 74 -2.32 10.85 -13.32
C ASN A 74 -1.63 9.51 -13.62
N ILE A 75 -1.62 8.59 -12.67
CA ILE A 75 -0.92 7.31 -12.77
C ILE A 75 -1.93 6.18 -12.63
N GLU A 76 -1.89 5.25 -13.56
CA GLU A 76 -2.68 4.03 -13.56
C GLU A 76 -1.92 2.90 -12.86
N PHE A 77 -2.63 2.16 -12.02
CA PHE A 77 -2.12 1.02 -11.26
C PHE A 77 -2.99 -0.20 -11.48
N GLU A 78 -2.34 -1.36 -11.48
CA GLU A 78 -2.99 -2.65 -11.33
C GLU A 78 -2.23 -3.45 -10.27
N PHE A 79 -2.97 -4.09 -9.37
CA PHE A 79 -2.39 -5.03 -8.41
C PHE A 79 -2.50 -6.45 -8.96
N LEU A 80 -1.38 -7.15 -8.97
CA LEU A 80 -1.29 -8.55 -9.34
C LEU A 80 -1.05 -9.38 -8.08
N PRO A 81 -1.65 -10.58 -7.96
CA PRO A 81 -1.39 -11.48 -6.85
C PRO A 81 0.06 -11.99 -6.93
N SER A 82 0.85 -11.82 -5.87
CA SER A 82 2.24 -12.31 -5.85
C SER A 82 2.37 -13.79 -5.52
N GLY A 83 1.34 -14.40 -4.92
CA GLY A 83 1.36 -15.81 -4.49
C GLY A 83 2.16 -16.07 -3.21
N PHE A 84 2.60 -15.03 -2.50
CA PHE A 84 3.43 -15.17 -1.29
C PHE A 84 2.60 -15.53 -0.03
N ILE A 85 1.55 -14.78 0.27
CA ILE A 85 0.61 -15.00 1.38
C ILE A 85 -0.79 -14.47 1.01
N LEU A 86 -1.83 -14.84 1.75
CA LEU A 86 -3.14 -14.23 1.58
C LEU A 86 -3.05 -12.70 1.74
N GLY A 87 -3.40 -11.97 0.69
CA GLY A 87 -3.35 -10.50 0.65
C GLY A 87 -2.09 -9.90 0.03
N SER A 88 -1.16 -10.74 -0.47
CA SER A 88 0.00 -10.32 -1.28
C SER A 88 -0.18 -10.46 -2.78
#